data_AF-A0A9D1SY21-F1
#
_entry.id   AF-A0A9D1SY21-F1
#
_cell.length_a   1.000
_cell.length_b   1.000
_cell.length_c   1.000
_cell.angle_alpha   90.00
_cell.angle_beta   90.00
_cell.angle_gamma   90.00
#
_symmetry.space_group_name_H-M   'P 1'
#
loop_
_entity.id
_entity.type
_entity.pdbx_description
1 polymer ?
#
loop_
_entity_poly.entity_id
_entity_poly.type
_entity_poly.pdbx_seq_one_letter_code
_entity_poly.pdbx_strand_id
1 'polypeptide(L)'
;MKKLVCLMLVCGILFLAPLGCGQTLSAAIEDNMSEIRRNVFEGQNDSLKVSFMSGEREDPYEYNGISEKNIDFGIFTVYFNEFIGNYKVPFVATINEEKFEGMLEKNPYNESYMVDIEKSAADDAEIIISINNMPAVVLENISSTWQVDYNQALELGKTYLNDELNEIYSSGKFQAECYLKPITDEKFISGQYFWSFYVVDTKFVRHTVMFDVNSGDLLVKNKTN
;
A
#
# COMPACT_ATOMS: atom_id res chain seq x y z
N MET A 1 -58.96 11.23 34.75
CA MET A 1 -57.78 11.86 34.13
C MET A 1 -56.42 11.43 34.71
N LYS A 2 -56.34 10.56 35.74
CA LYS A 2 -55.04 10.12 36.32
C LYS A 2 -54.46 8.83 35.73
N LYS A 3 -55.19 8.12 34.86
CA LYS A 3 -54.76 6.82 34.29
C LYS A 3 -54.19 6.89 32.86
N LEU A 4 -54.33 8.02 32.17
CA LEU A 4 -53.75 8.22 30.82
C LEU A 4 -52.31 8.78 30.84
N VAL A 5 -51.85 9.32 31.96
CA VAL A 5 -50.52 9.95 32.06
C VAL A 5 -49.42 8.91 32.31
N CYS A 6 -49.74 7.75 32.90
CA CYS A 6 -48.74 6.69 33.11
C CYS A 6 -48.38 5.89 31.85
N LEU A 7 -49.22 5.90 30.80
CA LEU A 7 -48.96 5.09 29.60
C LEU A 7 -48.00 5.79 28.62
N MET A 8 -47.90 7.13 28.66
CA MET A 8 -46.91 7.87 27.85
C MET A 8 -45.50 7.84 28.44
N LEU A 9 -45.33 7.56 29.74
CA LEU A 9 -43.99 7.47 30.35
C LEU A 9 -43.28 6.14 30.08
N VAL A 10 -44.02 5.07 29.76
CA VAL A 10 -43.45 3.74 29.51
C VAL A 10 -43.10 3.52 28.03
N CYS A 11 -43.74 4.23 27.10
CA CYS A 11 -43.38 4.20 25.67
C CYS A 11 -42.23 5.15 25.30
N GLY A 12 -41.86 6.11 26.17
CA GLY A 12 -40.78 7.07 25.90
C GLY A 12 -39.36 6.53 26.14
N ILE A 13 -39.20 5.35 26.74
CA ILE A 13 -37.88 4.79 27.13
C ILE A 13 -37.39 3.71 26.14
N LEU A 14 -38.24 3.22 25.23
CA LEU A 14 -37.91 2.13 24.29
C LEU A 14 -37.25 2.59 22.97
N PHE A 15 -37.02 3.89 22.76
CA PHE A 15 -36.36 4.43 21.56
C PHE A 15 -34.96 5.01 21.80
N LEU A 16 -34.42 4.88 23.02
CA LEU A 16 -33.01 5.12 23.30
C LEU A 16 -32.24 3.78 23.22
N ALA A 17 -32.42 3.04 22.12
CA ALA A 17 -31.37 2.12 21.73
C ALA A 17 -30.19 3.02 21.33
N PRO A 18 -29.01 2.94 21.99
CA PRO A 18 -27.85 3.59 21.44
C PRO A 18 -27.67 2.96 20.06
N LEU A 19 -27.83 3.76 19.01
CA LEU A 19 -27.21 3.50 17.73
C LEU A 19 -25.72 3.47 18.05
N GLY A 20 -25.22 2.31 18.45
CA GLY A 20 -23.80 2.09 18.58
C GLY A 20 -23.24 2.41 17.21
N CYS A 21 -22.53 3.52 17.08
CA CYS A 21 -21.60 3.76 15.99
C CYS A 21 -20.50 2.69 16.10
N GLY A 22 -20.86 1.45 15.81
CA GLY A 22 -19.90 0.40 15.54
C GLY A 22 -19.33 0.69 14.18
N GLN A 23 -18.03 0.91 14.12
CA GLN A 23 -17.30 0.97 12.86
C GLN A 23 -17.48 -0.35 12.13
N THR A 24 -17.76 -0.32 10.82
CA THR A 24 -17.85 -1.56 10.04
C THR A 24 -16.48 -2.21 9.91
N LEU A 25 -16.41 -3.52 9.68
CA LEU A 25 -15.13 -4.20 9.41
C LEU A 25 -14.36 -3.52 8.27
N SER A 26 -15.05 -3.17 7.17
CA SER A 26 -14.41 -2.47 6.04
C SER A 26 -13.79 -1.15 6.46
N ALA A 27 -14.53 -0.33 7.20
CA ALA A 27 -14.00 0.95 7.69
C ALA A 27 -12.86 0.76 8.69
N ALA A 28 -12.91 -0.29 9.52
CA ALA A 28 -11.84 -0.59 10.44
C ALA A 28 -10.56 -1.04 9.71
N ILE A 29 -10.69 -1.80 8.62
CA ILE A 29 -9.55 -2.18 7.78
C ILE A 29 -8.93 -0.96 7.12
N GLU A 30 -9.74 -0.06 6.55
CA GLU A 30 -9.28 1.17 5.91
C GLU A 30 -8.55 2.10 6.90
N ASP A 31 -9.09 2.26 8.11
CA ASP A 31 -8.47 3.04 9.18
C ASP A 31 -7.18 2.40 9.73
N ASN A 32 -6.95 1.11 9.45
CA ASN A 32 -5.80 0.33 9.90
C ASN A 32 -4.83 -0.02 8.76
N MET A 33 -4.91 0.68 7.62
CA MET A 33 -3.94 0.51 6.54
C MET A 33 -2.62 1.18 6.91
N SER A 34 -1.58 0.37 7.11
CA SER A 34 -0.21 0.83 7.38
C SER A 34 0.60 1.10 6.10
N GLU A 35 0.22 0.50 4.98
CA GLU A 35 0.74 0.89 3.66
C GLU A 35 -0.27 0.58 2.55
N ILE A 36 -0.45 1.53 1.65
CA ILE A 36 -1.18 1.36 0.40
C ILE A 36 -0.32 1.93 -0.72
N ARG A 37 0.10 1.07 -1.65
CA ARG A 37 0.69 1.52 -2.92
C ARG A 37 -0.39 1.62 -3.97
N ARG A 38 -0.44 2.77 -4.65
CA ARG A 38 -1.50 3.10 -5.60
C ARG A 38 -1.07 2.84 -7.04
N ASN A 39 0.15 3.22 -7.37
CA ASN A 39 0.66 3.18 -8.74
C ASN A 39 2.09 2.65 -8.83
N VAL A 40 2.41 2.18 -10.03
CA VAL A 40 3.72 1.71 -10.43
C VAL A 40 4.08 2.36 -11.75
N PHE A 41 5.21 3.06 -11.76
CA PHE A 41 5.83 3.62 -12.94
C PHE A 41 7.13 2.91 -13.23
N GLU A 42 7.42 2.67 -14.51
CA GLU A 42 8.66 2.01 -14.93
C GLU A 42 9.29 2.69 -16.13
N GLY A 43 10.61 2.64 -16.18
CA GLY A 43 11.38 3.10 -17.33
C GLY A 43 12.74 2.41 -17.36
N GLN A 44 13.35 2.38 -18.54
CA GLN A 44 14.70 1.84 -18.69
C GLN A 44 15.45 2.50 -19.84
N ASN A 45 16.76 2.39 -19.78
CA ASN A 45 17.67 2.67 -20.89
C ASN A 45 18.76 1.58 -20.95
N ASP A 46 19.78 1.77 -21.78
CA ASP A 46 20.86 0.80 -21.95
C ASP A 46 21.71 0.59 -20.68
N SER A 47 21.71 1.54 -19.74
CA SER A 47 22.54 1.51 -18.53
C SER A 47 21.81 0.98 -17.31
N LEU A 48 20.50 1.21 -17.21
CA LEU A 48 19.75 0.96 -15.99
C LEU A 48 18.26 0.80 -16.24
N LYS A 49 17.60 0.25 -15.21
CA LYS A 49 16.16 0.13 -15.11
C LYS A 49 15.69 0.81 -13.83
N VAL A 50 14.56 1.50 -13.89
CA VAL A 50 13.98 2.23 -12.77
C VAL A 50 12.52 1.85 -12.62
N SER A 51 12.09 1.63 -11.38
CA SER A 51 10.69 1.71 -11.01
C SER A 51 10.48 2.81 -9.97
N PHE A 52 9.28 3.39 -9.98
CA PHE A 52 8.79 4.29 -8.97
C PHE A 52 7.42 3.81 -8.50
N MET A 53 7.30 3.54 -7.21
CA MET A 53 6.03 3.16 -6.59
C MET A 53 5.67 4.18 -5.53
N SER A 54 4.41 4.56 -5.48
CA SER A 54 3.97 5.61 -4.57
C SER A 54 2.60 5.34 -3.96
N GLY A 55 2.31 6.01 -2.86
CA GLY A 55 1.06 5.90 -2.13
C GLY A 55 1.17 6.46 -0.73
N GLU A 56 0.56 5.78 0.23
CA GLU A 56 0.52 6.20 1.64
C GLU A 56 1.09 5.10 2.54
N ARG A 57 1.81 5.49 3.58
CA ARG A 57 2.30 4.59 4.62
C ARG A 57 2.31 5.26 5.98
N GLU A 58 2.32 4.47 7.04
CA GLU A 58 2.41 4.96 8.41
C GLU A 58 3.74 5.67 8.71
N ASP A 59 3.69 6.65 9.61
CA ASP A 59 4.85 7.37 10.14
C ASP A 59 4.80 7.41 11.69
N PRO A 60 5.76 6.78 12.39
CA PRO A 60 6.92 6.05 11.87
C PRO A 60 6.53 4.72 11.22
N TYR A 61 7.27 4.31 10.19
CA TYR A 61 7.05 3.02 9.51
C TYR A 61 7.55 1.84 10.38
N GLU A 62 6.66 1.29 11.21
CA GLU A 62 6.96 0.27 12.20
C GLU A 62 6.00 -0.93 12.09
N TYR A 63 6.56 -2.12 11.87
CA TYR A 63 5.79 -3.36 11.79
C TYR A 63 5.49 -3.89 13.21
N ASN A 64 4.48 -3.33 13.89
CA ASN A 64 4.22 -3.62 15.31
C ASN A 64 2.76 -4.06 15.61
N GLY A 65 1.91 -4.14 14.59
CA GLY A 65 0.49 -4.49 14.70
C GLY A 65 -0.43 -3.32 15.08
N ILE A 66 0.06 -2.07 15.05
CA ILE A 66 -0.65 -0.83 15.35
C ILE A 66 -0.43 0.19 14.23
N SER A 67 -1.47 0.42 13.44
CA SER A 67 -1.45 1.45 12.40
C SER A 67 -1.43 2.85 13.03
N GLU A 68 -0.44 3.64 12.62
CA GLU A 68 -0.30 5.05 12.97
C GLU A 68 -0.78 5.97 11.82
N LYS A 69 -0.56 7.28 11.95
CA LYS A 69 -0.94 8.23 10.92
C LYS A 69 -0.19 7.95 9.60
N ASN A 70 -0.94 7.86 8.50
CA ASN A 70 -0.35 7.78 7.17
C ASN A 70 0.14 9.13 6.63
N ILE A 71 1.26 9.06 5.91
CA ILE A 71 1.84 10.12 5.10
C ILE A 71 2.04 9.63 3.66
N ASP A 72 2.09 10.57 2.72
CA ASP A 72 2.49 10.28 1.35
C ASP A 72 3.94 9.77 1.31
N PHE A 73 4.21 8.81 0.44
CA PHE A 73 5.56 8.34 0.16
C PHE A 73 5.73 7.94 -1.30
N GLY A 74 6.98 7.90 -1.75
CA GLY A 74 7.34 7.50 -3.10
C GLY A 74 8.76 6.97 -3.15
N ILE A 75 8.93 5.75 -3.64
CA ILE A 75 10.23 5.07 -3.66
C ILE A 75 10.66 4.85 -5.09
N PHE A 76 11.80 5.46 -5.45
CA PHE A 76 12.54 5.03 -6.64
C PHE A 76 13.36 3.79 -6.29
N THR A 77 13.28 2.78 -7.15
CA THR A 77 14.14 1.58 -7.11
C THR A 77 14.88 1.48 -8.43
N VAL A 78 16.21 1.42 -8.37
CA VAL A 78 17.09 1.46 -9.53
C VAL A 78 17.94 0.21 -9.56
N TYR A 79 18.00 -0.43 -10.72
CA TYR A 79 18.91 -1.53 -10.99
C TYR A 79 19.83 -1.15 -12.14
N PHE A 80 21.13 -1.18 -11.87
CA PHE A 80 22.14 -0.91 -12.88
C PHE A 80 22.47 -2.20 -13.65
N ASN A 81 22.63 -2.09 -14.97
CA ASN A 81 23.04 -3.22 -15.80
C ASN A 81 24.52 -3.59 -15.57
N GLU A 82 25.31 -2.62 -15.10
CA GLU A 82 26.71 -2.81 -14.74
C GLU A 82 26.93 -2.58 -13.23
N PHE A 83 27.96 -3.22 -12.68
CA PHE A 83 28.31 -3.06 -11.27
C PHE A 83 28.73 -1.61 -10.98
N ILE A 84 27.98 -0.97 -10.08
CA ILE A 84 28.35 0.34 -9.52
C ILE A 84 29.04 0.09 -8.18
N GLY A 85 30.32 0.44 -8.09
CA GLY A 85 31.14 0.24 -6.89
C GLY A 85 30.83 1.18 -5.71
N ASN A 86 29.95 2.16 -5.91
CA ASN A 86 29.62 3.16 -4.91
C ASN A 86 28.39 2.75 -4.11
N TYR A 87 28.42 2.87 -2.79
CA TYR A 87 27.26 2.57 -1.95
C TYR A 87 26.12 3.58 -2.11
N LYS A 88 26.44 4.82 -2.55
CA LYS A 88 25.47 5.87 -2.82
C LYS A 88 25.70 6.48 -4.21
N VAL A 89 24.63 6.83 -4.91
CA VAL A 89 24.68 7.41 -6.25
C VAL A 89 23.80 8.64 -6.32
N PRO A 90 24.28 9.80 -6.81
CA PRO A 90 23.46 11.00 -6.91
C PRO A 90 22.37 10.83 -7.96
N PHE A 91 21.18 11.38 -7.67
CA PHE A 91 20.08 11.44 -8.62
C PHE A 91 19.45 12.82 -8.65
N VAL A 92 18.79 13.11 -9.75
CA VAL A 92 17.86 14.22 -9.93
C VAL A 92 16.61 13.66 -10.58
N ALA A 93 15.46 13.81 -9.94
CA ALA A 93 14.18 13.41 -10.50
C ALA A 93 13.25 14.62 -10.64
N THR A 94 12.34 14.54 -11.59
CA THR A 94 11.20 15.46 -11.72
C THR A 94 9.91 14.64 -11.72
N ILE A 95 8.95 15.05 -10.90
CA ILE A 95 7.58 14.58 -10.97
C ILE A 95 6.73 15.79 -11.33
N ASN A 96 6.21 15.79 -12.56
CA ASN A 96 5.68 16.98 -13.21
C ASN A 96 6.73 18.11 -13.19
N GLU A 97 6.43 19.24 -12.55
CA GLU A 97 7.33 20.40 -12.43
C GLU A 97 8.18 20.39 -11.14
N GLU A 98 7.92 19.47 -10.21
CA GLU A 98 8.62 19.42 -8.93
C GLU A 98 9.93 18.64 -9.04
N LYS A 99 11.03 19.24 -8.57
CA LYS A 99 12.37 18.68 -8.65
C LYS A 99 12.82 18.10 -7.32
N PHE A 100 13.34 16.88 -7.37
CA PHE A 100 13.91 16.14 -6.25
C PHE A 100 15.38 15.85 -6.53
N GLU A 101 16.25 16.08 -5.55
CA GLU A 101 17.68 15.83 -5.66
C GLU A 101 18.18 15.12 -4.39
N GLY A 102 19.09 14.16 -4.55
CA GLY A 102 19.62 13.43 -3.41
C GLY A 102 20.53 12.30 -3.79
N MET A 103 20.58 11.28 -2.93
CA MET A 103 21.39 10.08 -3.10
C MET A 103 20.50 8.85 -3.06
N LEU A 104 20.62 8.00 -4.07
CA LEU A 104 20.14 6.63 -4.02
C LEU A 104 21.11 5.80 -3.17
N GLU A 105 20.59 4.94 -2.29
CA GLU A 105 21.40 4.09 -1.42
C GLU A 105 21.28 2.62 -1.82
N LYS A 106 22.41 1.90 -1.83
CA LYS A 106 22.42 0.48 -2.20
C LYS A 106 21.65 -0.35 -1.16
N ASN A 107 20.63 -1.05 -1.62
CA ASN A 107 19.91 -2.04 -0.85
C ASN A 107 20.86 -3.21 -0.51
N PRO A 108 21.03 -3.55 0.79
CA PRO A 108 21.92 -4.63 1.20
C PRO A 108 21.45 -6.05 0.80
N TYR A 109 20.19 -6.20 0.35
CA TYR A 109 19.57 -7.51 0.08
C TYR A 109 19.53 -7.90 -1.40
N ASN A 110 19.34 -6.95 -2.33
CA ASN A 110 19.05 -7.30 -3.74
C ASN A 110 19.74 -6.41 -4.79
N GLU A 111 20.88 -5.81 -4.45
CA GLU A 111 21.73 -4.96 -5.31
C GLU A 111 21.07 -3.73 -5.94
N SER A 112 19.78 -3.53 -5.72
CA SER A 112 19.06 -2.31 -6.10
C SER A 112 19.58 -1.09 -5.35
N TYR A 113 19.24 0.08 -5.87
CA TYR A 113 19.49 1.36 -5.23
C TYR A 113 18.17 2.07 -5.02
N MET A 114 17.93 2.56 -3.81
CA MET A 114 16.62 3.05 -3.41
C MET A 114 16.72 4.44 -2.80
N VAL A 115 15.69 5.25 -3.01
CA VAL A 115 15.47 6.49 -2.27
C VAL A 115 13.98 6.70 -2.08
N ASP A 116 13.63 7.17 -0.89
CA ASP A 116 12.30 7.69 -0.60
C ASP A 116 12.30 9.21 -0.75
N ILE A 117 11.35 9.72 -1.52
CA ILE A 117 11.19 11.15 -1.76
C ILE A 117 9.97 11.75 -1.03
N GLU A 118 9.31 10.96 -0.17
CA GLU A 118 8.18 11.40 0.67
C GLU A 118 7.05 12.06 -0.14
N LYS A 119 6.81 11.54 -1.35
CA LYS A 119 5.89 12.11 -2.32
C LYS A 119 5.13 11.04 -3.09
N SER A 120 3.80 11.16 -3.11
CA SER A 120 2.95 10.39 -4.02
C SER A 120 2.82 11.06 -5.40
N ALA A 121 2.66 10.24 -6.43
CA ALA A 121 2.38 10.70 -7.79
C ALA A 121 0.93 10.38 -8.18
N ALA A 122 0.32 11.26 -8.98
CA ALA A 122 -0.94 10.96 -9.65
C ALA A 122 -0.71 10.02 -10.84
N ASP A 123 -1.75 9.33 -11.31
CA ASP A 123 -1.60 8.31 -12.35
C ASP A 123 -1.13 8.87 -13.70
N ASP A 124 -1.39 10.14 -13.98
CA ASP A 124 -0.98 10.85 -15.20
C ASP A 124 0.33 11.65 -15.03
N ALA A 125 1.05 11.46 -13.93
CA ALA A 125 2.27 12.20 -13.65
C ALA A 125 3.38 11.92 -14.68
N GLU A 126 4.07 12.99 -15.10
CA GLU A 126 5.27 12.89 -15.91
C GLU A 126 6.48 12.70 -14.98
N ILE A 127 7.13 11.53 -15.05
CA ILE A 127 8.26 11.21 -14.16
C ILE A 127 9.52 11.00 -14.99
N ILE A 128 10.56 11.77 -14.67
CA ILE A 128 11.87 11.67 -15.32
C ILE A 128 12.94 11.62 -14.25
N ILE A 129 13.91 10.72 -14.38
CA ILE A 129 15.04 10.60 -13.47
C ILE A 129 16.36 10.58 -14.23
N SER A 130 17.32 11.35 -13.73
CA SER A 130 18.71 11.36 -14.15
C SER A 130 19.57 10.86 -13.00
N ILE A 131 20.47 9.92 -13.29
CA ILE A 131 21.31 9.29 -12.27
C ILE A 131 22.76 9.49 -12.68
N ASN A 132 23.53 10.18 -11.83
CA ASN A 132 24.90 10.59 -12.15
C ASN A 132 24.98 11.32 -13.51
N ASN A 133 25.84 10.86 -14.43
CA ASN A 133 25.98 11.40 -15.80
C ASN A 133 25.36 10.47 -16.86
N MET A 134 24.46 9.57 -16.45
CA MET A 134 23.79 8.65 -17.37
C MET A 134 22.62 9.35 -18.08
N PRO A 135 22.20 8.86 -19.27
CA PRO A 135 21.01 9.37 -19.93
C PRO A 135 19.78 9.31 -19.00
N ALA A 136 18.94 10.34 -19.08
CA ALA A 136 17.69 10.37 -18.31
C ALA A 136 16.77 9.20 -18.72
N VAL A 137 16.00 8.73 -17.76
CA VAL A 137 14.94 7.73 -17.95
C VAL A 137 13.61 8.41 -17.72
N VAL A 138 12.72 8.31 -18.71
CA VAL A 138 11.31 8.67 -18.59
C VAL A 138 10.58 7.42 -18.09
N LEU A 139 9.74 7.57 -17.07
CA LEU A 139 8.96 6.47 -16.53
C LEU A 139 7.51 6.59 -16.98
N GLU A 140 6.91 5.46 -17.35
CA GLU A 140 5.51 5.33 -17.77
C GLU A 140 4.72 4.63 -16.68
N ASN A 141 3.47 5.06 -16.45
CA ASN A 141 2.57 4.40 -15.50
C ASN A 141 2.10 3.06 -16.06
N ILE A 142 2.78 1.97 -15.70
CA ILE A 142 2.39 0.63 -16.13
C ILE A 142 1.10 0.15 -15.44
N SER A 143 0.85 0.61 -14.21
CA SER A 143 -0.34 0.22 -13.46
C SER A 143 -1.65 0.77 -14.03
N SER A 144 -1.58 1.84 -14.84
CA SER A 144 -2.74 2.36 -15.59
C SER A 144 -3.32 1.36 -16.60
N THR A 145 -2.56 0.33 -16.97
CA THR A 145 -3.00 -0.72 -17.91
C THR A 145 -3.66 -1.93 -17.22
N TRP A 146 -3.56 -2.01 -15.89
CA TRP A 146 -4.11 -3.11 -15.11
C TRP A 146 -5.63 -3.02 -15.06
N GLN A 147 -6.30 -4.18 -15.07
CA GLN A 147 -7.77 -4.23 -14.96
C GLN A 147 -8.24 -4.16 -13.51
N VAL A 148 -7.36 -4.48 -12.57
CA VAL A 148 -7.58 -4.38 -11.13
C VAL A 148 -6.72 -3.24 -10.58
N ASP A 149 -7.34 -2.09 -10.33
CA ASP A 149 -6.70 -0.96 -9.66
C ASP A 149 -6.53 -1.21 -8.14
N TYR A 150 -5.88 -0.29 -7.43
CA TYR A 150 -5.63 -0.46 -5.99
C TYR A 150 -6.91 -0.48 -5.14
N ASN A 151 -8.00 0.20 -5.55
CA ASN A 151 -9.26 0.18 -4.83
C ASN A 151 -9.93 -1.20 -4.98
N GLN A 152 -9.98 -1.71 -6.21
CA GLN A 152 -10.50 -3.04 -6.50
C GLN A 152 -9.64 -4.11 -5.82
N ALA A 153 -8.32 -3.94 -5.81
CA ALA A 153 -7.41 -4.86 -5.13
C ALA A 153 -7.63 -4.88 -3.61
N LEU A 154 -7.89 -3.72 -2.98
CA LEU A 154 -8.24 -3.66 -1.57
C LEU A 154 -9.52 -4.48 -1.28
N GLU A 155 -10.56 -4.30 -2.09
CA GLU A 155 -11.83 -5.05 -1.92
C GLU A 155 -11.67 -6.56 -2.16
N LEU A 156 -10.87 -6.97 -3.14
CA LEU A 156 -10.53 -8.38 -3.36
C LEU A 156 -9.74 -8.95 -2.19
N GLY A 157 -8.77 -8.20 -1.65
CA GLY A 157 -8.00 -8.57 -0.47
C GLY A 157 -8.90 -8.81 0.74
N LYS A 158 -9.81 -7.87 1.03
CA LYS A 158 -10.83 -7.99 2.08
C LYS A 158 -11.71 -9.22 1.87
N THR A 159 -12.11 -9.49 0.62
CA THR A 159 -12.96 -10.64 0.27
C THR A 159 -12.23 -11.96 0.49
N TYR A 160 -10.98 -12.08 0.03
CA TYR A 160 -10.21 -13.32 0.14
C TYR A 160 -9.77 -13.64 1.57
N LEU A 161 -9.61 -12.63 2.42
CA LEU A 161 -9.29 -12.78 3.84
C LEU A 161 -10.49 -12.56 4.76
N ASN A 162 -11.74 -12.60 4.26
CA ASN A 162 -12.92 -12.24 5.03
C ASN A 162 -13.02 -13.01 6.37
N ASP A 163 -12.80 -14.32 6.35
CA ASP A 163 -12.93 -15.15 7.55
C ASP A 163 -11.86 -14.77 8.59
N GLU A 164 -10.61 -14.62 8.16
CA GLU A 164 -9.49 -14.21 9.01
C GLU A 164 -9.68 -12.79 9.57
N LEU A 165 -10.16 -11.85 8.76
CA LEU A 165 -10.43 -10.47 9.15
C LEU A 165 -11.57 -10.39 10.18
N ASN A 166 -12.60 -11.23 10.04
CA ASN A 166 -13.67 -11.33 11.04
C ASN A 166 -13.17 -11.94 12.36
N GLU A 167 -12.20 -12.85 12.33
CA GLU A 167 -11.58 -13.38 13.56
C GLU A 167 -10.72 -12.32 14.27
N ILE A 168 -9.96 -11.52 13.49
CA ILE A 168 -9.14 -10.41 14.01
C ILE A 168 -10.03 -9.30 14.57
N TYR A 169 -11.14 -9.00 13.88
CA TYR A 169 -12.11 -8.00 14.30
C TYR A 169 -13.00 -8.53 15.42
N SER A 170 -12.60 -8.26 16.66
CA SER A 170 -13.30 -8.74 17.84
C SER A 170 -13.77 -7.59 18.72
N SER A 171 -15.01 -7.70 19.24
CA SER A 171 -15.60 -6.71 20.15
C SER A 171 -15.59 -5.27 19.62
N GLY A 172 -15.73 -5.08 18.30
CA GLY A 172 -15.76 -3.76 17.67
C GLY A 172 -14.39 -3.11 17.49
N LYS A 173 -13.29 -3.86 17.63
CA LYS A 173 -11.92 -3.37 17.46
C LYS A 173 -11.17 -4.23 16.47
N PHE A 174 -10.44 -3.58 15.58
CA PHE A 174 -9.47 -4.22 14.70
C PHE A 174 -8.08 -4.08 15.34
N GLN A 175 -7.37 -5.19 15.53
CA GLN A 175 -6.07 -5.23 16.23
C GLN A 175 -4.99 -5.77 15.30
N ALA A 176 -4.83 -5.09 14.17
CA ALA A 176 -3.88 -5.46 13.16
C ALA A 176 -3.51 -4.26 12.28
N GLU A 177 -2.43 -4.42 11.53
CA GLU A 177 -2.02 -3.55 10.43
C GLU A 177 -2.35 -4.23 9.10
N CYS A 178 -2.85 -3.46 8.15
CA CYS A 178 -3.15 -3.92 6.80
C CYS A 178 -2.22 -3.27 5.78
N TYR A 179 -1.87 -4.05 4.76
CA TYR A 179 -0.93 -3.63 3.73
C TYR A 179 -1.42 -4.07 2.35
N LEU A 180 -1.37 -3.16 1.38
CA LEU A 180 -1.65 -3.44 -0.02
C LEU A 180 -0.49 -2.96 -0.89
N LYS A 181 0.19 -3.89 -1.57
CA LYS A 181 1.38 -3.60 -2.37
C LYS A 181 1.38 -4.41 -3.67
N PRO A 182 1.67 -3.81 -4.83
CA PRO A 182 2.09 -4.59 -5.96
C PRO A 182 3.46 -5.21 -5.67
N ILE A 183 3.61 -6.47 -6.02
CA ILE A 183 4.86 -7.23 -5.92
C ILE A 183 5.19 -7.80 -7.29
N THR A 184 6.49 -7.93 -7.55
CA THR A 184 7.04 -8.49 -8.79
C THR A 184 8.17 -9.45 -8.43
N ASP A 185 8.48 -10.38 -9.33
CA ASP A 185 9.72 -11.15 -9.21
C ASP A 185 10.90 -10.19 -9.45
N GLU A 186 11.65 -9.92 -8.38
CA GLU A 186 12.73 -8.92 -8.33
C GLU A 186 13.83 -9.10 -9.39
N LYS A 187 13.88 -10.26 -10.06
CA LYS A 187 14.83 -10.50 -11.15
C LYS A 187 14.43 -9.86 -12.48
N PHE A 188 13.19 -9.43 -12.64
CA PHE A 188 12.69 -8.85 -13.89
C PHE A 188 11.83 -7.62 -13.58
N ILE A 189 12.36 -6.43 -13.88
CA ILE A 189 11.59 -5.19 -13.76
C ILE A 189 10.42 -5.20 -14.77
N SER A 190 10.60 -5.79 -15.96
CA SER A 190 9.48 -6.11 -16.86
C SER A 190 8.68 -7.38 -16.45
N GLY A 191 8.67 -7.70 -15.16
CA GLY A 191 8.12 -8.92 -14.59
C GLY A 191 6.59 -8.90 -14.53
N GLN A 192 6.01 -10.06 -14.26
CA GLN A 192 4.59 -10.16 -13.98
C GLN A 192 4.32 -9.56 -12.59
N TYR A 193 3.44 -8.57 -12.54
CA TYR A 193 2.98 -7.94 -11.31
C TYR A 193 1.80 -8.68 -10.71
N PHE A 194 1.75 -8.70 -9.38
CA PHE A 194 0.64 -9.22 -8.59
C PHE A 194 0.30 -8.23 -7.49
N TRP A 195 -0.97 -8.14 -7.15
CA TRP A 195 -1.37 -7.50 -5.90
C TRP A 195 -1.11 -8.44 -4.74
N SER A 196 -0.51 -7.91 -3.67
CA SER A 196 -0.37 -8.58 -2.39
C SER A 196 -1.12 -7.79 -1.34
N PHE A 197 -2.15 -8.40 -0.75
CA PHE A 197 -2.83 -7.88 0.43
C PHE A 197 -2.48 -8.76 1.62
N TYR A 198 -2.03 -8.14 2.70
CA TYR A 198 -1.75 -8.89 3.92
C TYR A 198 -2.09 -8.10 5.17
N VAL A 199 -2.40 -8.85 6.23
CA VAL A 199 -2.74 -8.35 7.56
C VAL A 199 -1.82 -8.98 8.59
N VAL A 200 -1.47 -8.20 9.62
CA VAL A 200 -0.53 -8.58 10.67
C VAL A 200 -1.16 -8.27 12.00
N ASP A 201 -1.48 -9.31 12.76
CA ASP A 201 -2.07 -9.12 14.08
C ASP A 201 -1.02 -8.74 15.14
N THR A 202 -1.48 -8.32 16.31
CA THR A 202 -0.63 -8.00 17.48
C THR A 202 0.16 -9.19 18.05
N LYS A 203 -0.06 -10.41 17.54
CA LYS A 203 0.72 -11.61 17.85
C LYS A 203 1.74 -11.94 16.76
N PHE A 204 1.93 -11.03 15.80
CA PHE A 204 2.80 -11.16 14.63
C PHE A 204 2.39 -12.29 13.67
N VAL A 205 1.15 -12.76 13.76
CA VAL A 205 0.59 -13.69 12.78
C VAL A 205 0.22 -12.92 11.54
N ARG A 206 0.80 -13.32 10.40
CA ARG A 206 0.54 -12.71 9.10
C ARG A 206 -0.36 -13.60 8.27
N HIS A 207 -1.39 -13.00 7.69
CA HIS A 207 -2.24 -13.60 6.68
C HIS A 207 -2.05 -12.85 5.37
N THR A 208 -1.69 -13.56 4.30
CA THR A 208 -1.36 -12.96 2.99
C THR A 208 -2.19 -13.60 1.90
N VAL A 209 -2.70 -12.77 0.99
CA VAL A 209 -3.22 -13.19 -0.31
C VAL A 209 -2.45 -12.50 -1.42
N MET A 210 -2.24 -13.23 -2.51
CA MET A 210 -1.72 -12.67 -3.77
C MET A 210 -2.67 -13.00 -4.90
N PHE A 211 -2.92 -12.04 -5.78
CA PHE A 211 -3.83 -12.19 -6.90
C PHE A 211 -3.37 -11.39 -8.13
N ASP A 212 -3.80 -11.84 -9.31
CA ASP A 212 -3.39 -11.26 -10.59
C ASP A 212 -3.95 -9.84 -10.79
N VAL A 213 -3.13 -8.94 -11.35
CA VAL A 213 -3.50 -7.53 -11.57
C VAL A 213 -4.51 -7.33 -12.71
N ASN A 214 -4.77 -8.35 -13.53
CA ASN A 214 -5.70 -8.28 -14.65
C ASN A 214 -6.95 -9.12 -14.44
N SER A 215 -6.82 -10.38 -14.02
CA SER A 215 -8.00 -11.23 -13.78
C SER A 215 -8.58 -11.06 -12.38
N GLY A 216 -7.78 -10.60 -11.42
CA GLY A 216 -8.13 -10.62 -10.01
C GLY A 216 -8.10 -12.03 -9.40
N ASP A 217 -7.71 -13.06 -10.16
CA ASP A 217 -7.74 -14.44 -9.66
C ASP A 217 -6.76 -14.63 -8.49
N LEU A 218 -7.25 -15.29 -7.44
CA LEU A 218 -6.44 -15.67 -6.29
C LEU A 218 -5.37 -16.70 -6.69
N LEU A 219 -4.10 -16.35 -6.44
CA LEU A 219 -2.94 -17.19 -6.75
C LEU A 219 -2.37 -17.85 -5.49
N VAL A 220 -2.34 -17.10 -4.38
CA VAL A 220 -1.76 -17.55 -3.12
C VAL A 220 -2.65 -17.09 -1.97
N LYS A 221 -2.87 -17.97 -0.97
CA LYS A 221 -3.42 -17.62 0.34
C LYS A 221 -2.65 -18.37 1.41
N ASN A 222 -1.91 -17.64 2.24
CA ASN A 222 -0.97 -18.21 3.21
C ASN A 222 -1.14 -17.58 4.60
N LYS A 223 -0.72 -18.32 5.62
CA LYS A 223 -0.59 -17.89 7.01
C LYS A 223 0.83 -18.18 7.49
N THR A 224 1.49 -17.20 8.11
CA THR A 224 2.84 -17.34 8.68
C THR A 224 2.87 -16.80 10.11
N ASN A 225 3.61 -17.49 10.99
CA ASN A 225 3.89 -17.08 12.37
C ASN A 225 5.34 -16.62 12.51
#